data_AF-A0A3M9XW72-F1
#
_entry.id   AF-A0A3M9XW72-F1
#
_cell.length_a   1.000
_cell.length_b   1.000
_cell.length_c   1.000
_cell.angle_alpha   90.00
_cell.angle_beta   90.00
_cell.angle_gamma   90.00
#
_symmetry.space_group_name_H-M   'P 1'
#
loop_
_entity.id
_entity.type
_entity.pdbx_description
1 polymer ?
#
loop_
_entity_poly.entity_id
_entity_poly.type
_entity_poly.pdbx_seq_one_letter_code
_entity_poly.pdbx_strand_id
1 'polypeptide(L)'
;MQTISIYDGVRLLRDIDASLVNPKFDNETVRLPAGTEGAVVHVHGPADAPLAFEIEFELVPLKRYALASVDAIDVELTSTAPER
;
A
#
# COMPACT_ATOMS: atom_id res chain seq x y z
N MET A 1 -16.59 -1.55 -10.89
CA MET A 1 -15.29 -1.38 -10.21
C MET A 1 -15.59 -1.26 -8.73
N GLN A 2 -14.96 -2.06 -7.88
CA GLN A 2 -15.10 -1.89 -6.42
C GLN A 2 -14.26 -0.67 -6.00
N THR A 3 -14.82 0.17 -5.14
CA THR A 3 -14.14 1.35 -4.60
C THR A 3 -13.19 0.92 -3.49
N ILE A 4 -11.90 1.25 -3.64
CA ILE A 4 -10.89 1.03 -2.61
C ILE A 4 -10.86 2.26 -1.69
N SER A 5 -10.94 2.03 -0.39
CA SER A 5 -10.99 3.03 0.67
C SER A 5 -9.80 2.91 1.62
N ILE A 6 -9.64 3.90 2.51
CA ILE A 6 -8.64 3.84 3.58
C ILE A 6 -8.93 2.62 4.48
N TYR A 7 -7.87 1.92 4.88
CA TYR A 7 -7.83 0.66 5.62
C TYR A 7 -8.26 -0.58 4.85
N ASP A 8 -8.59 -0.45 3.56
CA ASP A 8 -8.77 -1.63 2.72
C ASP A 8 -7.43 -2.36 2.55
N GLY A 9 -7.51 -3.68 2.55
CA GLY A 9 -6.40 -4.56 2.20
C GLY A 9 -6.27 -4.64 0.70
N VAL A 10 -5.05 -4.47 0.20
CA VAL A 10 -4.73 -4.55 -1.22
C VAL A 10 -3.51 -5.42 -1.45
N ARG A 11 -3.40 -5.96 -2.67
CA ARG A 11 -2.24 -6.72 -3.13
C ARG A 11 -1.61 -6.07 -4.35
N LEU A 12 -0.28 -6.05 -4.39
CA LEU A 12 0.49 -5.54 -5.52
C LEU A 12 0.40 -6.46 -6.73
N LEU A 13 0.19 -5.89 -7.91
CA LEU A 13 0.20 -6.61 -9.19
C LEU A 13 1.59 -6.68 -9.83
N ARG A 14 2.53 -5.83 -9.39
CA ARG A 14 3.92 -5.81 -9.84
C ARG A 14 4.87 -5.46 -8.71
N ASP A 15 6.17 -5.68 -8.94
CA ASP A 15 7.20 -5.23 -8.03
C ASP A 15 7.23 -3.69 -7.93
N ILE A 16 7.44 -3.18 -6.72
CA ILE A 16 7.61 -1.75 -6.45
C ILE A 16 8.77 -1.51 -5.48
N ASP A 17 9.26 -0.28 -5.44
CA ASP A 17 10.14 0.18 -4.37
C ASP A 17 9.30 0.90 -3.30
N ALA A 18 9.54 0.56 -2.03
CA ALA A 18 8.90 1.14 -0.87
C ALA A 18 9.95 1.73 0.07
N SER A 19 9.61 2.81 0.75
CA SER A 19 10.47 3.44 1.76
C SER A 19 10.24 2.79 3.11
N LEU A 20 11.29 2.36 3.79
CA LEU A 20 11.19 1.85 5.14
C LEU A 20 10.80 2.98 6.10
N VAL A 21 9.73 2.77 6.86
CA VAL A 21 9.30 3.67 7.92
C VAL A 21 10.20 3.44 9.12
N ASN A 22 11.32 4.17 9.19
CA ASN A 22 12.24 4.09 10.32
C ASN A 22 12.76 5.49 10.71
N PRO A 23 12.49 5.97 11.93
CA PRO A 23 12.84 7.33 12.35
C PRO A 23 14.35 7.62 12.41
N LYS A 24 15.20 6.59 12.22
CA LYS A 24 16.67 6.75 12.23
C LYS A 24 17.31 6.75 10.84
N PHE A 25 16.59 6.34 9.79
CA PHE A 25 17.15 6.16 8.46
C PHE A 25 16.14 6.61 7.40
N ASP A 26 16.14 7.90 7.10
CA ASP A 26 15.16 8.57 6.22
C ASP A 26 15.25 8.19 4.73
N ASN A 27 16.06 7.20 4.33
CA ASN A 27 16.32 6.89 2.92
C ASN A 27 16.54 5.39 2.62
N GLU A 28 16.18 4.48 3.53
CA GLU A 28 16.32 3.05 3.25
C GLU A 28 15.12 2.58 2.42
N THR A 29 15.35 2.14 1.18
CA THR A 29 14.32 1.57 0.32
C THR A 29 14.39 0.04 0.32
N VAL A 30 13.23 -0.60 0.18
CA VAL A 30 13.09 -2.04 0.02
C VAL A 30 12.26 -2.31 -1.23
N ARG A 31 12.64 -3.33 -1.99
CA ARG A 31 11.85 -3.81 -3.11
C ARG A 31 10.81 -4.80 -2.63
N LEU A 32 9.53 -4.50 -2.86
CA LEU A 32 8.42 -5.38 -2.55
C LEU A 32 8.02 -6.16 -3.80
N PRO A 33 7.97 -7.50 -3.76
CA PRO A 33 7.58 -8.28 -4.91
C PRO A 33 6.08 -8.17 -5.20
N ALA A 34 5.70 -8.40 -6.45
CA ALA A 34 4.31 -8.65 -6.83
C ALA A 34 3.68 -9.72 -5.92
N GLY A 35 2.40 -9.54 -5.59
CA GLY A 35 1.68 -10.41 -4.67
C GLY A 35 1.82 -10.03 -3.19
N THR A 36 2.66 -9.05 -2.85
CA THR A 36 2.75 -8.52 -1.48
C THR A 36 1.46 -7.81 -1.11
N GLU A 37 0.94 -8.08 0.09
CA GLU A 37 -0.26 -7.47 0.63
C GLU A 37 0.07 -6.32 1.59
N GLY A 38 -0.75 -5.27 1.55
CA GLY A 38 -0.63 -4.10 2.41
C GLY A 38 -1.99 -3.46 2.67
N ALA A 39 -2.00 -2.41 3.50
CA ALA A 39 -3.20 -1.66 3.84
C ALA A 39 -3.12 -0.25 3.25
N VAL A 40 -4.20 0.20 2.61
CA VAL A 40 -4.30 1.57 2.10
C VAL A 40 -4.38 2.53 3.29
N VAL A 41 -3.46 3.48 3.37
CA VAL A 41 -3.49 4.53 4.40
C VAL A 41 -3.91 5.88 3.84
N HIS A 42 -3.81 6.06 2.52
CA HIS A 42 -4.25 7.26 1.83
C HIS A 42 -4.71 6.93 0.40
N VAL A 43 -5.78 7.60 -0.04
CA VAL A 43 -6.26 7.57 -1.42
C VAL A 43 -6.00 8.93 -2.07
N HIS A 44 -5.30 8.93 -3.21
CA HIS A 44 -5.05 10.13 -4.00
C HIS A 44 -6.00 10.21 -5.21
N GLY A 45 -6.59 11.38 -5.42
CA GLY A 45 -7.54 11.63 -6.51
C GLY A 45 -9.00 11.60 -6.06
N PRO A 46 -9.95 11.69 -7.01
CA PRO A 46 -11.39 11.60 -6.74
C PRO A 46 -11.78 10.25 -6.12
N ALA A 47 -12.78 10.26 -5.22
CA ALA A 47 -13.25 9.04 -4.54
C ALA A 47 -13.86 7.99 -5.49
N ASP A 48 -14.40 8.44 -6.63
CA ASP A 48 -14.97 7.62 -7.69
C ASP A 48 -13.93 7.15 -8.73
N ALA A 49 -12.74 7.76 -8.73
CA ALA A 49 -11.67 7.47 -9.67
C ALA A 49 -10.28 7.71 -9.02
N PRO A 50 -9.88 6.90 -8.03
CA PRO A 50 -8.58 7.04 -7.40
C PRO A 50 -7.46 6.86 -8.43
N LEU A 51 -6.45 7.70 -8.33
CA LEU A 51 -5.29 7.71 -9.23
C LEU A 51 -4.13 6.89 -8.64
N ALA A 52 -3.94 6.99 -7.33
CA ALA A 52 -2.89 6.32 -6.59
C ALA A 52 -3.30 6.09 -5.13
N PHE A 53 -2.55 5.24 -4.45
CA PHE A 53 -2.71 4.93 -3.05
C PHE A 53 -1.37 5.05 -2.32
N GLU A 54 -1.38 5.55 -1.08
CA GLU A 54 -0.30 5.23 -0.14
C GLU A 54 -0.66 3.95 0.58
N ILE A 55 0.24 2.99 0.54
CA ILE A 55 0.04 1.65 1.10
C ILE A 55 1.13 1.37 2.10
N GLU A 56 0.71 0.95 3.29
CA GLU A 56 1.60 0.47 4.35
C GLU A 56 1.72 -1.06 4.27
N PHE A 57 2.96 -1.54 4.32
CA PHE A 57 3.32 -2.95 4.26
C PHE A 57 4.04 -3.35 5.54
N GLU A 58 3.58 -4.41 6.20
CA GLU A 58 4.30 -5.02 7.31
C GLU A 58 5.35 -6.00 6.79
N LEU A 59 6.62 -5.77 7.13
CA LEU A 59 7.73 -6.64 6.77
C LEU A 59 7.97 -7.67 7.87
N VAL A 60 7.26 -8.80 7.78
CA VAL A 60 7.45 -9.95 8.68
C VAL A 60 8.61 -10.80 8.14
N PRO A 61 9.61 -11.21 8.95
CA PRO A 61 9.71 -11.12 10.41
C PRO A 61 10.48 -9.91 10.95
N LEU A 62 10.84 -8.93 10.11
CA LEU A 62 11.66 -7.78 10.49
C LEU A 62 10.98 -6.84 11.52
N LYS A 63 9.66 -6.96 11.70
CA LYS A 63 8.84 -6.07 12.54
C LYS A 63 9.05 -4.59 12.17
N ARG A 64 9.14 -4.34 10.87
CA ARG A 64 9.27 -3.01 10.28
C ARG A 64 8.10 -2.77 9.34
N TYR A 65 7.85 -1.51 9.05
CA TYR A 65 6.86 -1.10 8.07
C TYR A 65 7.55 -0.45 6.89
N ALA A 66 6.99 -0.61 5.70
CA ALA A 66 7.37 0.13 4.51
C ALA A 66 6.14 0.86 3.96
N LEU A 67 6.36 2.04 3.39
CA LEU A 67 5.34 2.86 2.77
C LEU A 67 5.68 3.05 1.29
N ALA A 68 4.68 2.91 0.42
CA ALA A 68 4.85 3.21 -1.00
C ALA A 68 3.64 3.96 -1.55
N SER A 69 3.91 4.88 -2.48
CA SER A 69 2.89 5.45 -3.36
C SER A 69 2.77 4.56 -4.61
N VAL A 70 1.58 4.03 -4.85
CA VAL A 70 1.34 3.02 -5.91
C VAL A 70 0.16 3.48 -6.77
N ASP A 71 0.30 3.39 -8.09
CA ASP A 71 -0.79 3.72 -9.01
C ASP A 71 -1.98 2.77 -8.80
N ALA A 72 -3.19 3.29 -8.93
CA ALA A 72 -4.40 2.52 -8.65
C ALA A 72 -4.57 1.29 -9.58
N ILE A 73 -3.94 1.32 -10.75
CA ILE A 73 -3.93 0.20 -11.71
C ILE A 73 -3.01 -0.96 -11.29
N ASP A 74 -2.10 -0.72 -10.34
CA ASP A 74 -1.06 -1.67 -9.93
C ASP A 74 -1.44 -2.46 -8.67
N VAL A 75 -2.70 -2.33 -8.22
CA VAL A 75 -3.21 -3.02 -7.02
C VAL A 75 -4.55 -3.69 -7.25
N GLU A 76 -4.78 -4.77 -6.52
CA GLU A 76 -6.09 -5.43 -6.41
C GLU A 76 -6.61 -5.37 -4.98
N LEU A 77 -7.91 -5.16 -4.80
CA LEU A 77 -8.56 -5.21 -3.49
C LEU A 77 -8.60 -6.67 -2.98
N THR A 78 -8.10 -6.91 -1.78
CA THR A 78 -8.13 -8.24 -1.13
C THR A 78 -9.13 -8.31 0.03
N SER A 79 -9.37 -7.20 0.74
CA SER A 79 -10.34 -7.13 1.82
C SER A 79 -10.85 -5.71 2.03
N THR A 80 -12.13 -5.57 2.35
CA THR A 80 -12.72 -4.28 2.74
C THR A 80 -12.57 -4.03 4.23
N ALA A 81 -12.21 -2.80 4.60
CA ALA A 81 -12.27 -2.35 5.98
C ALA A 81 -13.69 -2.50 6.54
N PRO A 82 -13.86 -2.82 7.84
CA PRO A 82 -15.17 -2.79 8.45
C PRO A 82 -15.77 -1.38 8.39
N GLU A 83 -17.02 -1.27 7.96
CA GLU A 83 -17.78 -0.01 8.04
C GLU A 83 -17.79 0.46 9.51
N ARG A 84 -17.27 1.66 9.77
CA ARG A 84 -17.25 2.27 11.10
C ARG A 84 -18.49 3.09 11.37
#